data_AF-A0A0L6X0G7-F1
#
_entry.id   AF-A0A0L6X0G7-F1
#
_cell.length_a   1.000
_cell.length_b   1.000
_cell.length_c   1.000
_cell.angle_alpha   90.00
_cell.angle_beta   90.00
_cell.angle_gamma   90.00
#
_symmetry.space_group_name_H-M   'P 1'
#
loop_
_entity.id
_entity.type
_entity.pdbx_description
1 polymer ?
#
loop_
_entity_poly.entity_id
_entity_poly.type
_entity_poly.pdbx_seq_one_letter_code
_entity_poly.pdbx_strand_id
1 'polypeptide(L)' 'AYIPSCVPCQCNKNCTTKPTGLLHSLPVPDNRFSVVRIDFISPLPEEGGKDIIMIIMDLLGMEI' A
#
# COMPACT_ATOMS: atom_id res chain seq x y z
N ALA A 1 31.26 13.34 -11.45
CA ALA A 1 30.50 13.34 -12.71
C ALA A 1 30.23 11.94 -13.28
N TYR A 2 31.16 10.98 -13.17
CA TYR A 2 31.07 9.67 -13.84
C TYR A 2 29.85 8.78 -13.46
N ILE A 3 29.53 8.65 -12.17
CA ILE A 3 28.44 7.77 -11.72
C ILE A 3 27.05 8.34 -12.04
N PRO A 4 26.76 9.65 -11.83
CA PRO A 4 25.51 10.26 -12.26
C PRO A 4 25.23 10.17 -13.76
N SER A 5 26.27 10.16 -14.61
CA SER A 5 26.13 10.10 -16.07
C SER A 5 26.05 8.68 -16.65
N CYS A 6 26.24 7.64 -15.84
CA CYS A 6 26.29 6.25 -16.31
C CYS A 6 24.90 5.61 -16.28
N VAL A 7 24.23 5.53 -17.44
CA VAL A 7 22.88 4.94 -17.59
C VAL A 7 22.78 3.51 -17.04
N PRO A 8 23.69 2.57 -17.37
CA PRO A 8 23.64 1.21 -16.80
C PRO A 8 23.70 1.18 -15.27
N CYS A 9 24.46 2.10 -14.65
CA CYS A 9 24.54 2.20 -13.20
C CYS A 9 23.23 2.76 -12.59
N GLN A 10 22.58 3.72 -13.23
CA GLN A 10 21.31 4.27 -12.75
C GLN A 10 20.16 3.28 -12.87
N CYS A 11 20.15 2.41 -13.90
CA CYS A 11 19.12 1.38 -14.06
C CYS A 11 19.31 0.19 -13.12
N ASN A 12 20.55 -0.23 -12.88
CA ASN A 12 20.83 -1.45 -12.12
C ASN A 12 21.08 -1.20 -10.62
N LYS A 13 21.33 0.04 -10.21
CA LYS A 13 21.56 0.41 -8.81
C LYS A 13 20.45 1.32 -8.34
N ASN A 14 19.48 0.76 -7.64
CA ASN A 14 18.42 1.51 -6.99
C ASN A 14 19.01 2.52 -5.99
N CYS A 15 18.33 3.65 -5.83
CA CYS A 15 18.69 4.61 -4.82
C CYS A 15 18.52 3.99 -3.42
N THR A 16 19.57 4.04 -2.60
CA THR A 16 19.54 3.51 -1.21
C THR A 16 19.11 4.56 -0.19
N THR A 17 18.84 5.79 -0.62
CA THR A 17 18.26 6.80 0.26
C THR A 17 16.78 6.49 0.46
N LYS A 18 16.32 6.58 1.71
CA LYS A 18 14.89 6.48 2.01
C LYS A 18 14.12 7.53 1.19
N PRO A 19 12.92 7.19 0.68
CA PRO A 19 12.07 8.19 0.05
C PRO A 19 11.88 9.37 1.00
N THR A 20 12.03 10.58 0.49
CA THR A 20 11.86 11.79 1.28
C THR A 20 10.38 11.96 1.62
N GLY A 21 10.07 12.00 2.90
CA GLY A 21 8.71 12.15 3.41
C GLY A 21 8.47 11.26 4.63
N LEU A 22 7.62 11.71 5.55
CA LEU A 22 7.06 10.82 6.57
C LEU A 22 5.95 10.00 5.90
N LEU A 23 5.88 8.70 6.21
CA LEU A 23 4.66 7.95 5.97
C LEU A 23 3.59 8.62 6.85
N HIS A 24 2.73 9.43 6.25
CA HIS A 24 1.65 10.06 6.98
C HIS A 24 0.60 8.98 7.22
N SER A 25 0.49 8.51 8.46
CA SER A 25 -0.65 7.68 8.85
C SER A 25 -1.92 8.49 8.67
N LEU A 26 -3.01 7.84 8.26
CA LEU A 26 -4.30 8.51 8.20
C LEU A 26 -4.74 8.83 9.63
N PRO A 27 -5.22 10.06 9.91
CA PRO A 27 -5.76 10.35 11.24
C PRO A 27 -6.93 9.42 11.55
N VAL A 28 -7.10 9.10 12.83
CA VAL A 28 -8.26 8.31 13.28
C VAL A 28 -9.53 9.07 12.88
N PRO A 29 -10.48 8.42 12.20
CA PRO A 29 -11.73 9.07 11.85
C PRO A 29 -12.61 9.28 13.08
N ASP A 30 -13.31 10.41 13.17
CA ASP A 30 -14.18 10.74 14.33
C ASP A 30 -15.59 10.12 14.24
N ASN A 31 -16.00 9.74 13.02
CA ASN A 31 -17.35 9.25 12.74
C ASN A 31 -17.31 7.88 12.07
N ARG A 32 -18.32 7.04 12.35
CA ARG A 32 -18.49 5.74 11.68
C ARG A 32 -18.59 5.92 10.17
N PHE A 33 -17.92 5.05 9.43
CA PHE A 33 -17.91 5.01 7.97
C PHE A 33 -17.38 6.28 7.28
N SER A 34 -16.74 7.20 8.02
CA SER A 34 -16.12 8.38 7.42
C SER A 34 -14.87 8.03 6.62
N VAL A 35 -14.18 6.96 7.00
CA VAL A 35 -13.10 6.34 6.22
C VAL A 35 -13.27 4.83 6.25
N VAL A 36 -13.29 4.22 5.07
CA VAL A 36 -13.43 2.77 4.90
C VAL A 36 -12.27 2.25 4.07
N ARG A 37 -11.63 1.18 4.54
CA ARG A 37 -10.65 0.43 3.76
C ARG A 37 -11.31 -0.74 3.08
N ILE A 38 -10.96 -0.95 1.81
CA ILE A 38 -11.40 -2.08 1.01
C ILE A 38 -10.15 -2.85 0.58
N ASP A 39 -10.15 -4.16 0.79
CA ASP A 39 -9.07 -5.06 0.39
C ASP A 39 -9.64 -6.32 -0.26
N PHE A 40 -8.82 -7.01 -1.04
CA PHE A 40 -9.22 -8.22 -1.76
C PHE A 40 -8.15 -9.30 -1.58
N ILE A 41 -8.57 -10.48 -1.14
CA ILE A 41 -7.71 -11.65 -1.08
C ILE A 41 -8.02 -12.54 -2.28
N SER A 42 -7.03 -12.70 -3.17
CA SER A 42 -7.11 -13.47 -4.41
C SER A 42 -5.70 -13.85 -4.90
N PRO A 43 -5.50 -14.99 -5.57
CA PRO A 43 -6.50 -16.03 -5.86
C PRO A 43 -6.65 -17.02 -4.70
N LEU A 44 -7.87 -17.52 -4.51
CA LEU A 44 -8.20 -18.63 -3.60
C LEU A 44 -8.65 -19.85 -4.41
N PRO A 45 -8.62 -21.07 -3.82
CA PRO A 45 -9.26 -22.23 -4.43
C PRO A 45 -10.72 -21.90 -4.77
N GLU A 46 -11.13 -22.20 -6.01
CA GLU A 46 -12.46 -21.88 -6.49
C GLU A 46 -13.50 -22.75 -5.78
N GLU A 47 -14.47 -22.10 -5.13
CA GLU A 47 -15.59 -22.77 -4.48
C GLU A 47 -16.90 -22.11 -4.95
N GLY A 48 -17.72 -22.85 -5.70
CA GLY A 48 -18.99 -22.34 -6.23
C GLY A 48 -18.84 -21.16 -7.20
N GLY A 49 -17.76 -21.13 -7.99
CA GLY A 49 -17.48 -20.06 -8.96
C GLY A 49 -16.98 -18.76 -8.33
N LYS A 50 -16.44 -18.82 -7.11
CA LYS A 50 -15.86 -17.67 -6.39
C LYS A 50 -14.46 -18.02 -5.90
N ASP A 51 -13.53 -17.10 -6.06
CA ASP A 51 -12.11 -17.23 -5.72
C ASP A 51 -11.55 -15.98 -4.99
N ILE A 52 -12.43 -15.06 -4.60
CA ILE A 52 -12.07 -13.77 -4.00
C ILE A 52 -12.82 -13.57 -2.69
N ILE A 53 -12.10 -13.11 -1.67
CA ILE A 53 -12.69 -12.53 -0.45
C ILE A 53 -12.52 -11.02 -0.51
N MET A 54 -13.64 -10.29 -0.44
CA MET A 54 -13.65 -8.84 -0.27
C MET A 54 -13.72 -8.49 1.22
N ILE A 55 -12.78 -7.67 1.69
CA ILE A 55 -12.73 -7.18 3.06
C ILE A 55 -13.12 -5.70 3.05
N ILE A 56 -14.10 -5.35 3.87
CA ILE A 56 -14.53 -3.96 4.08
C ILE A 56 -14.36 -3.66 5.57
N MET A 57 -13.60 -2.63 5.89
CA MET A 57 -13.28 -2.25 7.27
C MET A 57 -13.58 -0.77 7.49
N ASP A 58 -14.44 -0.48 8.47
CA ASP A 58 -14.61 0.87 9.01
C ASP A 58 -13.40 1.19 9.91
N LEU A 59 -12.74 2.32 9.64
CA LEU A 59 -11.50 2.69 10.33
C LEU A 59 -11.74 3.50 11.62
N LEU A 60 -12.99 3.70 12.05
CA LEU A 60 -13.29 4.35 13.33
C LEU A 60 -12.57 3.63 14.49
N GLY A 61 -11.74 4.35 15.23
CA GLY A 61 -11.01 3.81 16.39
C GLY A 61 -9.77 2.99 16.03
N MET A 62 -9.36 2.97 14.76
CA MET A 62 -8.09 2.39 14.33
C MET A 62 -7.01 3.48 14.26
N GLU A 63 -6.08 3.50 15.21
CA GLU A 63 -4.77 4.13 15.02
C GLU A 63 -3.89 3.16 14.23
N ILE A 64 -3.44 3.57 13.04
CA ILE A 64 -2.54 2.78 12.17
C ILE A 64 -1.11 3.25 12.39
#